data_AF-A0A0Q0Z9F4-F1
#
_entry.id   AF-A0A0Q0Z9F4-F1
#
_cell.length_a   1.000
_cell.length_b   1.000
_cell.length_c   1.000
_cell.angle_alpha   90.00
_cell.angle_beta   90.00
_cell.angle_gamma   90.00
#
_symmetry.space_group_name_H-M   'P 1'
#
loop_
_entity.id
_entity.type
_entity.pdbx_description
1 polymer ?
#
loop_
_entity_poly.entity_id
_entity_poly.type
_entity_poly.pdbx_seq_one_letter_code
_entity_poly.pdbx_strand_id
1 'polypeptide(L)'
;MREFCGSTFEVLSAATQRGDLVPTEPAFALYRRSPPETLNLEVGFLVTVDFTGGRLGGTSSIEASKLPGGRCAAALRSDYNLLPQAWEEFMEGISAQGVTQGMPF
;
A
#
# COMPACT_ATOMS: atom_id res chain seq x y z
N MET A 1 12.06 -3.81 5.30
CA MET A 1 11.09 -2.87 4.68
C MET A 1 11.72 -2.00 3.60
N ARG A 2 12.78 -1.22 3.89
CA ARG A 2 13.46 -0.38 2.89
C ARG A 2 13.91 -1.17 1.65
N GLU A 3 14.57 -2.30 1.86
CA GLU A 3 15.05 -3.17 0.77
C GLU A 3 13.89 -3.76 -0.04
N PHE A 4 12.82 -4.22 0.63
CA PHE A 4 11.60 -4.72 -0.02
C PHE A 4 10.96 -3.63 -0.90
N CYS A 5 10.69 -2.44 -0.35
CA CYS A 5 10.09 -1.36 -1.14
C CYS A 5 11.01 -0.95 -2.29
N GLY A 6 12.33 -0.89 -2.06
CA GLY A 6 13.31 -0.58 -3.10
C GLY A 6 13.23 -1.54 -4.28
N SER A 7 13.34 -2.85 -4.03
CA SER A 7 13.30 -3.86 -5.10
C SER A 7 11.93 -3.92 -5.79
N THR A 8 10.83 -3.76 -5.05
CA THR A 8 9.49 -3.69 -5.64
C THR A 8 9.33 -2.48 -6.56
N PHE A 9 9.82 -1.29 -6.16
CA PHE A 9 9.73 -0.10 -7.00
C PHE A 9 10.62 -0.17 -8.24
N GLU A 10 11.76 -0.84 -8.18
CA GLU A 10 12.57 -1.12 -9.37
C GLU A 10 11.79 -1.96 -10.39
N VAL A 11 11.15 -3.04 -9.92
CA VAL A 11 10.33 -3.93 -10.76
C VAL A 11 9.13 -3.19 -11.36
N LEU A 12 8.42 -2.40 -10.55
CA LEU A 12 7.28 -1.61 -11.03
C LEU A 12 7.71 -0.51 -12.01
N SER A 13 8.83 0.16 -11.76
CA SER A 13 9.38 1.18 -12.68
C SER A 13 9.72 0.56 -14.03
N ALA A 14 10.29 -0.64 -14.07
CA ALA A 14 10.57 -1.34 -15.31
C ALA A 14 9.28 -1.71 -16.07
N ALA A 15 8.21 -2.11 -15.38
CA ALA A 15 6.89 -2.35 -15.99
C ALA A 15 6.31 -1.07 -16.61
N THR A 16 6.38 0.05 -15.88
CA THR A 16 5.91 1.35 -16.36
C THR A 16 6.69 1.82 -17.59
N GLN A 17 8.02 1.66 -17.60
CA GLN A 17 8.87 2.06 -18.73
C GLN A 17 8.57 1.26 -20.02
N ARG A 18 8.13 -0.01 -19.90
CA ARG A 18 7.72 -0.82 -21.07
C ARG A 18 6.31 -0.49 -21.56
N GLY A 19 5.54 0.30 -20.81
CA GLY A 19 4.14 0.58 -21.11
C GLY A 19 3.17 -0.51 -20.66
N ASP A 20 3.63 -1.51 -19.90
CA ASP A 20 2.80 -2.60 -19.38
C ASP A 20 1.84 -2.12 -18.28
N LEU A 21 2.21 -1.03 -17.60
CA LEU A 21 1.48 -0.43 -16.49
C LEU A 21 1.51 1.09 -16.61
N VAL A 22 0.35 1.74 -16.47
CA VAL A 22 0.23 3.20 -16.48
C VAL A 22 -0.34 3.65 -15.15
N PRO A 23 0.50 4.15 -14.21
CA PRO A 23 0.04 4.64 -12.92
C PRO A 23 -0.85 5.87 -13.10
N THR A 24 -1.95 5.94 -12.36
CA THR A 24 -2.82 7.12 -12.34
C THR A 24 -2.61 7.98 -11.10
N GLU A 25 -2.06 7.39 -10.04
CA GLU A 25 -1.86 8.00 -8.73
C GLU A 25 -0.47 7.63 -8.17
N PRO A 26 0.00 8.32 -7.11
CA PRO A 26 1.21 7.94 -6.39
C PRO A 26 1.18 6.49 -5.88
N ALA A 27 2.36 5.94 -5.62
CA ALA A 27 2.49 4.63 -5.02
C ALA A 27 1.82 4.54 -3.65
N PHE A 28 1.25 3.39 -3.33
CA PHE A 28 0.69 3.10 -2.02
C PHE A 28 1.28 1.82 -1.41
N ALA A 29 1.12 1.70 -0.10
CA ALA A 29 1.42 0.50 0.67
C ALA A 29 0.19 0.10 1.50
N LEU A 30 -0.41 -1.06 1.23
CA LEU A 30 -1.57 -1.59 1.95
C LEU A 30 -1.14 -2.68 2.93
N TYR A 31 -1.25 -2.39 4.22
CA TYR A 31 -0.98 -3.36 5.28
C TYR A 31 -2.26 -4.16 5.57
N ARG A 32 -2.24 -5.47 5.30
CA ARG A 32 -3.41 -6.33 5.58
C ARG A 32 -3.52 -6.80 7.02
N ARG A 33 -2.41 -6.77 7.76
CA ARG A 33 -2.35 -7.14 9.18
C ARG A 33 -1.58 -6.10 9.97
N SER A 34 -1.96 -5.94 11.23
CA SER A 34 -1.20 -5.12 12.18
C SER A 34 0.13 -5.81 12.53
N PRO A 35 1.25 -5.07 12.58
CA PRO A 35 2.44 -5.53 13.29
C PRO A 35 2.09 -5.94 14.74
N PRO A 36 2.86 -6.86 15.39
CA PRO A 36 4.17 -7.38 14.98
C PRO A 36 4.14 -8.74 14.25
N GLU A 37 2.97 -9.21 13.78
CA GLU A 37 2.88 -10.46 13.01
C GLU A 37 3.64 -10.37 11.67
N THR A 38 3.93 -11.53 11.05
CA THR A 38 4.40 -11.60 9.66
C THR A 38 3.52 -10.71 8.77
N LEU A 39 4.12 -9.64 8.23
CA LEU A 39 3.41 -8.61 7.51
C LEU A 39 3.05 -9.10 6.11
N ASN A 40 1.75 -9.10 5.81
CA ASN A 40 1.25 -9.23 4.45
C ASN A 40 1.00 -7.81 3.89
N LEU A 41 1.74 -7.45 2.85
CA LEU A 41 1.81 -6.10 2.32
C LEU A 41 1.54 -6.04 0.81
N GLU A 42 0.55 -5.21 0.48
CA GLU A 42 0.30 -4.53 -0.78
C GLU A 42 1.32 -3.46 -1.14
N VAL A 43 2.10 -3.52 -2.22
CA VAL A 43 2.80 -2.32 -2.73
C VAL A 43 2.57 -2.19 -4.22
N GLY A 44 2.09 -1.02 -4.67
CA GLY A 44 1.78 -0.82 -6.07
C GLY A 44 1.27 0.59 -6.38
N PHE A 45 0.64 0.69 -7.55
CA PHE A 45 0.04 1.90 -8.09
C PHE A 45 -1.44 1.66 -8.39
N LEU A 46 -2.26 2.71 -8.33
CA LEU A 46 -3.58 2.65 -8.94
C LEU A 46 -3.41 2.75 -10.46
N VAL A 47 -4.21 1.97 -11.19
CA VAL A 47 -4.21 1.89 -12.65
C VAL A 47 -5.65 1.94 -13.14
N THR A 48 -5.91 2.62 -14.26
CA THR A 48 -7.24 2.72 -14.89
C THR A 48 -7.49 1.68 -15.97
N VAL A 49 -6.43 1.02 -16.45
CA VAL A 49 -6.53 -0.06 -17.43
C VAL A 49 -6.75 -1.40 -16.74
N ASP A 50 -7.49 -2.32 -17.37
CA ASP A 50 -7.62 -3.70 -16.95
C ASP A 50 -6.28 -4.42 -17.08
N PHE A 51 -5.39 -4.17 -16.11
CA PHE A 51 -4.14 -4.89 -15.97
C PHE A 51 -4.46 -6.24 -15.35
N THR A 52 -4.11 -7.34 -16.03
CA THR A 52 -4.44 -8.70 -15.59
C THR A 52 -3.33 -9.36 -14.76
N GLY A 53 -2.28 -8.61 -14.41
CA GLY A 53 -1.07 -9.19 -13.83
C GLY A 53 -0.06 -9.60 -14.90
N GLY A 54 1.17 -9.84 -14.47
CA GLY A 54 2.24 -10.26 -15.37
C GLY A 54 3.47 -10.72 -14.61
N ARG A 55 4.14 -11.74 -15.15
CA ARG A 55 5.46 -12.15 -14.66
C ARG A 55 6.49 -11.16 -15.17
N LEU A 56 7.23 -10.52 -14.27
CA LEU A 56 8.48 -9.88 -14.64
C LEU A 56 9.60 -10.90 -14.53
N GLY A 57 10.65 -10.76 -15.34
CA GLY A 57 11.75 -11.73 -15.38
C GLY A 57 12.21 -12.19 -13.98
N GLY A 58 12.53 -13.47 -13.85
CA GLY A 58 12.87 -14.10 -12.57
C GLY A 58 11.67 -14.73 -11.85
N THR A 59 11.65 -14.63 -10.52
CA THR A 59 10.61 -15.20 -9.63
C THR A 59 9.54 -14.18 -9.21
N SER A 60 9.62 -12.93 -9.66
CA SER A 60 8.69 -11.86 -9.26
C SER A 60 7.52 -11.74 -10.22
N SER A 61 6.31 -11.63 -9.69
CA SER A 61 5.08 -11.33 -10.44
C SER A 61 4.46 -10.04 -9.93
N ILE A 62 3.86 -9.25 -10.82
CA ILE A 62 2.87 -8.23 -10.43
C ILE A 62 1.51 -8.90 -10.57
N GLU A 63 0.71 -8.77 -9.54
CA GLU A 63 -0.67 -9.26 -9.52
C GLU A 63 -1.65 -8.08 -9.65
N ALA A 64 -2.73 -8.32 -10.37
CA ALA A 64 -3.86 -7.38 -10.36
C ALA A 64 -4.56 -7.48 -8.99
N SER A 65 -4.73 -6.35 -8.32
CA SER A 65 -5.42 -6.26 -7.02
C SER A 65 -6.47 -5.15 -7.05
N LYS A 66 -7.37 -5.16 -6.07
CA LYS A 66 -8.35 -4.11 -5.83
C LYS A 66 -8.26 -3.65 -4.39
N LEU A 67 -8.18 -2.33 -4.20
CA LEU A 67 -8.28 -1.75 -2.87
C LEU A 67 -9.66 -2.05 -2.27
N PRO A 68 -9.74 -2.43 -0.98
CA PRO A 68 -11.02 -2.62 -0.33
C PRO A 68 -11.80 -1.29 -0.33
N GLY A 69 -13.02 -1.33 -0.85
CA GLY A 69 -13.94 -0.21 -0.74
C GLY A 69 -14.46 -0.07 0.69
N GLY A 70 -14.83 1.14 1.09
CA GLY A 70 -15.43 1.38 2.39
C GLY A 70 -15.15 2.77 2.92
N ARG A 71 -15.58 3.00 4.17
CA ARG A 71 -15.27 4.24 4.88
C ARG A 71 -13.88 4.12 5.48
N CYS A 72 -13.01 5.07 5.13
CA CYS A 72 -11.67 5.17 5.68
C CYS A 72 -11.50 6.48 6.45
N ALA A 73 -10.82 6.42 7.58
CA ALA A 73 -10.24 7.61 8.20
C ALA A 73 -8.88 7.89 7.54
N ALA A 74 -8.53 9.16 7.35
CA ALA A 74 -7.30 9.56 6.70
C ALA A 74 -6.64 10.73 7.43
N ALA A 75 -5.31 10.76 7.45
CA ALA A 75 -4.51 11.86 7.96
C ALA A 75 -3.29 12.09 7.04
N LEU A 76 -2.91 13.36 6.88
CA LEU A 76 -1.71 13.75 6.12
C LEU A 76 -0.56 14.02 7.09
N ARG A 77 0.66 13.59 6.73
CA ARG A 77 1.89 13.79 7.49
C ARG A 77 3.07 14.08 6.56
N SER A 78 4.00 14.89 7.03
CA SER A 78 5.17 15.34 6.27
C SER A 78 6.47 14.66 6.68
N ASP A 79 6.60 14.19 7.93
CA ASP A 79 7.81 13.53 8.44
C ASP A 79 7.56 12.05 8.73
N TYR A 80 8.32 11.19 8.06
CA TYR A 80 8.24 9.74 8.22
C TYR A 80 8.82 9.26 9.56
N ASN A 81 9.76 9.99 10.16
CA ASN A 81 10.39 9.57 11.42
C ASN A 81 9.41 9.63 12.60
N LEU A 82 8.39 10.49 12.51
CA LEU A 82 7.35 10.64 13.52
C LEU A 82 6.12 9.74 13.25
N LEU A 83 6.21 8.83 12.28
CA LEU A 83 5.09 7.99 11.89
C LEU A 83 4.53 7.13 13.05
N PRO A 84 5.35 6.52 13.93
CA PRO A 84 4.82 5.74 15.05
C PRO A 84 3.96 6.58 16.00
N GLN A 85 4.46 7.73 16.42
CA GLN A 85 3.73 8.66 17.29
C GLN A 85 2.47 9.19 16.60
N ALA A 86 2.57 9.61 15.34
CA ALA A 86 1.43 10.11 14.58
C ALA A 86 0.34 9.05 14.40
N TRP A 87 0.72 7.77 14.30
CA TRP A 87 -0.22 6.67 14.20
C TRP A 87 -0.98 6.46 15.52
N GLU A 88 -0.28 6.52 16.65
CA GLU A 88 -0.90 6.45 17.99
C GLU A 88 -1.93 7.57 18.17
N GLU A 89 -1.54 8.82 17.93
CA GLU A 89 -2.42 10.00 18.03
C GLU A 89 -3.65 9.89 17.11
N PHE A 90 -3.46 9.35 15.90
CA PHE A 90 -4.54 9.14 14.95
C PHE A 90 -5.55 8.09 15.43
N MET A 91 -5.06 6.96 15.95
CA MET A 91 -5.90 5.88 16.46
C MET A 91 -6.68 6.31 17.71
N GLU A 92 -6.05 7.06 18.61
CA GLU A 92 -6.73 7.66 19.77
C GLU A 92 -7.86 8.60 19.32
N GLY A 93 -7.59 9.46 18.32
CA GLY A 93 -8.58 10.38 17.77
C GLY A 93 -9.78 9.69 17.09
N ILE A 94 -9.57 8.54 16.44
CA ILE A 94 -10.65 7.72 15.87
C ILE A 94 -11.49 7.09 16.98
N SER A 95 -10.82 6.50 17.99
CA SER A 95 -11.48 5.86 19.13
C SER A 95 -12.36 6.85 19.90
N ALA A 96 -11.87 8.09 20.12
CA ALA A 96 -12.62 9.15 20.77
C ALA A 96 -13.90 9.56 20.03
N GLN A 97 -13.97 9.33 18.72
CA GLN A 97 -15.17 9.56 17.90
C GLN A 97 -16.17 8.38 17.95
N GLY A 98 -15.89 7.35 18.76
CA GLY A 98 -16.71 6.14 18.86
C GLY A 98 -16.65 5.25 17.62
N VAL A 99 -15.66 5.46 16.75
CA VAL A 99 -15.44 4.65 15.54
C VAL A 99 -14.47 3.53 15.87
N THR A 100 -14.86 2.30 15.56
CA THR A 100 -13.99 1.14 15.69
C THR A 100 -13.34 0.80 14.35
N GLN A 101 -12.10 0.34 14.41
CA GLN A 101 -11.39 -0.16 13.23
C GLN A 101 -12.07 -1.46 12.74
N GLY A 102 -12.33 -1.55 11.43
CA GLY A 102 -12.75 -2.82 10.82
C GLY A 102 -11.61 -3.85 10.83
N MET A 103 -11.90 -5.08 11.26
CA MET A 103 -10.99 -6.23 11.19
C MET A 103 -11.67 -7.46 10.59
N PRO A 104 -10.94 -8.38 9.94
CA PRO A 104 -9.76 -8.17 9.10
C PRO A 104 -10.19 -7.95 7.64
N PHE A 105 -9.35 -7.28 6.86
CA PHE A 105 -9.43 -7.27 5.40
C PHE A 105 -8.47 -8.30 4.82
#